data_AF-A0A353Q3Y7-F1
#
_entry.id   AF-A0A353Q3Y7-F1
#
_cell.length_a   1.000
_cell.length_b   1.000
_cell.length_c   1.000
_cell.angle_alpha   90.00
_cell.angle_beta   90.00
_cell.angle_gamma   90.00
#
_symmetry.space_group_name_H-M   'P 1'
#
loop_
_entity.id
_entity.type
_entity.pdbx_description
1 polymer ?
#
loop_
_entity_poly.entity_id
_entity_poly.type
_entity_poly.pdbx_seq_one_letter_code
_entity_poly.pdbx_strand_id
1 'polypeptide(L)'
;MSNKVQFTTNIDENLLRQIKLRAVEESKNVNDILENLMQEYLGQKINIYYTDIEHRYNLIKLLKDTNKVYAEYEVDNYYLCAYYVLCSNKYIIKKAAKFITGDGIRFEDMLNNEDWCSGHKILIKLANELFNNNANVSINNMCNVLDNDNFKVALQAMELKRLNIYLEDL
;
A
#
# COMPACT_ATOMS: atom_id res chain seq x y z
N MET A 1 9.37 -36.73 -8.05
CA MET A 1 7.96 -37.14 -7.92
C MET A 1 7.19 -35.93 -7.43
N SER A 2 6.21 -35.43 -8.19
CA SER A 2 5.41 -34.26 -7.81
C SER A 2 4.31 -34.71 -6.85
N ASN A 3 4.32 -34.18 -5.62
CA ASN A 3 3.25 -34.40 -4.65
C ASN A 3 2.03 -33.58 -5.09
N LYS A 4 1.01 -34.26 -5.64
CA LYS A 4 -0.30 -33.64 -5.87
C LYS A 4 -0.96 -33.38 -4.51
N VAL A 5 -1.00 -32.13 -4.11
CA VAL A 5 -1.78 -31.66 -2.95
C VAL A 5 -3.24 -31.58 -3.38
N GLN A 6 -4.15 -32.23 -2.65
CA GLN A 6 -5.59 -32.09 -2.85
C GLN A 6 -6.11 -30.95 -1.99
N PHE A 7 -6.64 -29.91 -2.64
CA PHE A 7 -7.37 -28.85 -1.96
C PHE A 7 -8.84 -29.24 -1.85
N THR A 8 -9.39 -29.22 -0.64
CA THR A 8 -10.82 -29.37 -0.39
C THR A 8 -11.41 -28.00 -0.06
N THR A 9 -12.27 -27.48 -0.94
CA THR A 9 -12.84 -26.13 -0.80
C THR A 9 -14.36 -26.19 -0.95
N ASN A 10 -15.09 -25.52 -0.05
CA ASN A 10 -16.53 -25.32 -0.17
C ASN A 10 -16.78 -24.15 -1.13
N ILE A 11 -16.98 -24.47 -2.42
CA ILE A 11 -17.29 -23.50 -3.47
C ILE A 11 -18.80 -23.49 -3.68
N ASP A 12 -19.38 -22.29 -3.80
CA ASP A 12 -20.77 -22.09 -4.21
C ASP A 12 -21.08 -22.86 -5.51
N GLU A 13 -22.22 -23.57 -5.55
CA GLU A 13 -22.56 -24.44 -6.70
C GLU A 13 -22.74 -23.67 -8.01
N ASN A 14 -23.25 -22.43 -7.95
CA ASN A 14 -23.40 -21.61 -9.15
C ASN A 14 -22.04 -21.14 -9.67
N LEU A 15 -21.14 -20.76 -8.76
CA LEU A 15 -19.76 -20.41 -9.12
C LEU A 15 -19.02 -21.61 -9.74
N LEU A 16 -19.14 -22.79 -9.14
CA LEU A 16 -18.54 -24.02 -9.67
C LEU A 16 -19.10 -24.36 -11.06
N ARG A 17 -20.39 -24.13 -11.30
CA ARG A 17 -21.02 -24.31 -12.61
C ARG A 17 -20.43 -23.37 -13.66
N GLN A 18 -20.22 -22.09 -13.33
CA GLN A 18 -19.60 -21.12 -14.25
C GLN A 18 -18.16 -21.51 -14.60
N ILE A 19 -17.37 -21.93 -13.61
CA ILE A 19 -15.99 -22.39 -13.82
C ILE A 19 -15.96 -23.62 -14.74
N LYS A 20 -16.89 -24.57 -14.56
CA LYS A 20 -16.99 -25.76 -15.42
C LYS A 20 -17.35 -25.40 -16.87
N LEU A 21 -18.28 -24.46 -17.07
CA LEU A 21 -18.63 -23.99 -18.42
C LEU A 21 -17.43 -23.35 -19.12
N ARG A 22 -16.71 -22.48 -18.41
CA ARG A 22 -15.49 -21.83 -18.92
C ARG A 22 -14.37 -22.83 -19.24
N ALA A 23 -14.18 -23.87 -18.42
CA ALA A 23 -13.24 -24.95 -18.70
C ALA A 23 -13.53 -25.67 -20.03
N VAL A 24 -14.82 -25.91 -20.34
CA VAL A 24 -15.22 -26.49 -21.62
C VAL A 24 -14.93 -25.54 -22.79
N GLU A 25 -15.30 -24.26 -22.65
CA GLU A 25 -15.05 -23.23 -23.67
C GLU A 25 -13.55 -23.06 -23.97
N GLU A 26 -12.71 -23.05 -22.94
CA GLU A 26 -11.27 -22.87 -23.07
C GLU A 26 -10.49 -24.17 -23.35
N SER A 27 -11.18 -25.32 -23.45
CA SER A 27 -10.54 -26.64 -23.59
C SER A 27 -9.47 -26.93 -22.52
N LYS A 28 -9.73 -26.49 -21.28
CA LYS A 28 -8.84 -26.65 -20.11
C LYS A 28 -9.53 -27.44 -19.02
N ASN A 29 -8.77 -27.97 -18.06
CA ASN A 29 -9.39 -28.61 -16.90
C ASN A 29 -9.81 -27.55 -15.86
N VAL A 30 -10.75 -27.91 -14.97
CA VAL A 30 -11.29 -27.01 -13.95
C VAL A 30 -10.21 -26.48 -13.00
N ASN A 31 -9.21 -27.30 -12.65
CA ASN A 31 -8.12 -26.87 -11.79
C ASN A 31 -7.24 -25.83 -12.51
N ASP A 32 -6.97 -25.98 -13.80
CA ASP A 32 -6.21 -24.99 -14.56
C ASP A 32 -6.95 -23.65 -14.61
N ILE A 33 -8.28 -23.67 -14.77
CA ILE A 33 -9.09 -22.44 -14.71
C ILE A 33 -9.04 -21.81 -13.32
N LEU A 34 -9.18 -22.62 -12.27
CA LEU A 34 -9.07 -22.16 -10.89
C LEU A 34 -7.69 -21.59 -10.58
N GLU A 35 -6.62 -22.26 -10.98
CA GLU A 35 -5.25 -21.79 -10.81
C GLU A 35 -5.01 -20.50 -11.58
N ASN A 36 -5.50 -20.38 -12.82
CA ASN A 36 -5.41 -19.14 -13.59
C ASN A 36 -6.22 -18.00 -12.95
N LEU A 37 -7.43 -18.27 -12.46
CA LEU A 37 -8.24 -17.27 -11.76
C LEU A 37 -7.62 -16.87 -10.42
N MET A 38 -7.04 -17.81 -9.70
CA MET A 38 -6.27 -17.54 -8.48
C MET A 38 -5.00 -16.78 -8.82
N GLN A 39 -4.29 -17.09 -9.91
CA GLN A 39 -3.16 -16.32 -10.38
C GLN A 39 -3.56 -14.96 -10.95
N GLU A 40 -4.75 -14.79 -11.50
CA GLU A 40 -5.27 -13.50 -11.93
C GLU A 40 -5.67 -12.66 -10.72
N TYR A 41 -6.26 -13.29 -9.71
CA TYR A 41 -6.64 -12.66 -8.45
C TYR A 41 -5.44 -12.31 -7.56
N LEU A 42 -4.49 -13.24 -7.40
CA LEU A 42 -3.26 -13.08 -6.63
C LEU A 42 -2.17 -12.36 -7.44
N GLY A 43 -2.16 -12.52 -8.76
CA GLY A 43 -1.28 -11.84 -9.70
C GLY A 43 -1.85 -10.55 -10.26
N GLN A 44 -2.94 -10.03 -9.67
CA GLN A 44 -3.12 -8.58 -9.56
C GLN A 44 -1.98 -8.06 -8.68
N LYS A 45 -0.80 -7.97 -9.29
CA LYS A 45 0.35 -7.28 -8.73
C LYS A 45 -0.17 -5.92 -8.29
N ILE A 46 -0.10 -5.66 -6.99
CA ILE A 46 -0.59 -4.42 -6.42
C ILE A 46 0.17 -3.31 -7.13
N ASN A 47 -0.54 -2.56 -7.97
CA ASN A 47 0.08 -1.54 -8.79
C ASN A 47 0.21 -0.28 -7.97
N ILE A 48 1.25 -0.23 -7.15
CA ILE A 48 1.53 0.92 -6.30
C ILE A 48 2.08 2.04 -7.16
N TYR A 49 1.36 3.14 -7.21
CA TYR A 49 1.86 4.37 -7.80
C TYR A 49 3.06 4.87 -6.99
N TYR A 50 4.16 5.22 -7.67
CA TYR A 50 5.25 5.98 -7.09
C TYR A 50 5.48 7.22 -7.95
N THR A 51 5.79 8.33 -7.30
CA THR A 51 6.10 9.61 -7.96
C THR A 51 7.36 9.52 -8.81
N ASP A 52 8.35 8.77 -8.32
CA ASP A 52 9.58 8.43 -9.03
C ASP A 52 10.23 7.17 -8.40
N ILE A 53 11.40 6.79 -8.92
CA ILE A 53 12.15 5.63 -8.43
C ILE A 53 12.73 5.86 -7.02
N GLU A 54 13.01 7.11 -6.64
CA GLU A 54 13.54 7.46 -5.32
C GLU A 54 12.47 7.29 -4.24
N HIS A 55 11.21 7.61 -4.55
CA HIS A 55 10.08 7.39 -3.66
C HIS A 55 10.01 5.91 -3.23
N ARG A 56 9.99 4.98 -4.19
CA ARG A 56 9.99 3.54 -3.91
C ARG A 56 11.22 3.11 -3.10
N TYR A 57 12.41 3.54 -3.53
CA TYR A 57 13.66 3.20 -2.84
C TYR A 57 13.67 3.68 -1.38
N ASN A 58 13.30 4.95 -1.15
CA ASN A 58 13.29 5.55 0.18
C ASN A 58 12.27 4.88 1.10
N LEU A 59 11.09 4.50 0.57
CA LEU A 59 10.09 3.76 1.33
C LEU A 59 10.64 2.41 1.81
N ILE A 60 11.16 1.59 0.88
CA ILE A 60 11.68 0.26 1.18
C ILE A 60 12.85 0.36 2.17
N LYS A 61 13.74 1.33 1.95
CA LYS A 61 14.87 1.58 2.85
C LYS A 61 14.39 1.94 4.24
N LEU A 62 13.44 2.88 4.36
CA LEU A 62 12.96 3.35 5.65
C LEU A 62 12.25 2.25 6.43
N LEU A 63 11.40 1.44 5.77
CA LEU A 63 10.74 0.29 6.40
C LEU A 63 11.74 -0.73 6.97
N LYS A 64 12.84 -0.99 6.25
CA LYS A 64 13.91 -1.88 6.72
C LYS A 64 14.70 -1.26 7.85
N ASP A 65 15.15 -0.02 7.69
CA ASP A 65 15.99 0.68 8.67
C ASP A 65 15.28 0.87 10.01
N THR A 66 13.94 0.92 10.03
CA THR A 66 13.12 1.04 11.26
C THR A 66 12.47 -0.27 11.71
N ASN A 67 12.86 -1.41 11.11
CA ASN A 67 12.34 -2.75 11.42
C ASN A 67 10.80 -2.85 11.38
N LYS A 68 10.18 -2.24 10.37
CA LYS A 68 8.72 -2.29 10.12
C LYS A 68 8.36 -3.30 9.02
N VAL A 69 9.26 -4.24 8.79
CA VAL A 69 9.02 -5.47 8.04
C VAL A 69 9.08 -6.60 9.05
N TYR A 70 7.98 -7.30 9.23
CA TYR A 70 7.82 -8.37 10.20
C TYR A 70 8.31 -9.71 9.65
N ALA A 71 8.17 -10.76 10.48
CA ALA A 71 8.39 -12.12 10.04
C ALA A 71 7.50 -12.40 8.80
N GLU A 72 7.99 -13.23 7.89
CA GLU A 72 7.29 -13.54 6.62
C GLU A 72 7.19 -12.35 5.64
N TYR A 73 7.98 -11.29 5.83
CA TYR A 73 8.07 -10.13 4.95
C TYR A 73 6.80 -9.25 4.90
N GLU A 74 5.86 -9.45 5.82
CA GLU A 74 4.71 -8.57 5.98
C GLU A 74 5.16 -7.17 6.43
N VAL A 75 4.60 -6.13 5.81
CA VAL A 75 4.94 -4.74 6.13
C VAL A 75 3.92 -4.16 7.11
N ASP A 76 4.39 -3.47 8.15
CA ASP A 76 3.47 -2.79 9.06
C ASP A 76 2.65 -1.72 8.32
N ASN A 77 1.34 -1.91 8.29
CA ASN A 77 0.43 -1.09 7.51
C ASN A 77 0.33 0.37 8.04
N TYR A 78 0.43 0.59 9.35
CA TYR A 78 0.46 1.95 9.90
C TYR A 78 1.69 2.70 9.40
N TYR A 79 2.87 2.07 9.47
CA TYR A 79 4.09 2.70 8.99
C TYR A 79 4.16 2.78 7.47
N LEU A 80 3.61 1.80 6.74
CA LEU A 80 3.61 1.79 5.28
C LEU A 80 2.95 3.02 4.69
N CYS A 81 1.70 3.30 5.06
CA CYS A 81 0.97 4.45 4.51
C CYS A 81 1.65 5.78 4.89
N ALA A 82 2.14 5.90 6.13
CA ALA A 82 2.84 7.08 6.60
C ALA A 82 4.17 7.31 5.86
N TYR A 83 5.03 6.28 5.79
CA TYR A 83 6.32 6.35 5.12
C TYR A 83 6.16 6.55 3.62
N TYR A 84 5.16 5.94 3.00
CA TYR A 84 4.85 6.17 1.58
C TYR A 84 4.64 7.66 1.33
N VAL A 85 3.78 8.32 2.11
CA VAL A 85 3.56 9.77 1.97
C VAL A 85 4.83 10.56 2.26
N LEU A 86 5.56 10.24 3.33
CA LEU A 86 6.78 10.98 3.72
C LEU A 86 7.93 10.82 2.71
N CYS A 87 7.99 9.69 2.01
CA CYS A 87 8.97 9.41 0.96
C CYS A 87 8.57 9.92 -0.42
N SER A 88 7.34 10.43 -0.59
CA SER A 88 6.79 10.83 -1.90
C SER A 88 7.49 12.01 -2.57
N ASN A 89 8.24 12.79 -1.81
CA ASN A 89 8.97 13.96 -2.29
C ASN A 89 10.29 14.14 -1.53
N LYS A 90 11.38 14.44 -2.25
CA LYS A 90 12.71 14.65 -1.68
C LYS A 90 12.77 15.73 -0.58
N TYR A 91 11.94 16.77 -0.68
CA TYR A 91 11.88 17.83 0.32
C TYR A 91 11.13 17.39 1.57
N ILE A 92 10.08 16.56 1.43
CA ILE A 92 9.34 15.99 2.55
C ILE A 92 10.27 15.09 3.35
N ILE A 93 10.86 14.06 2.74
CA ILE A 93 11.68 13.08 3.47
C ILE A 93 12.89 13.73 4.15
N LYS A 94 13.55 14.69 3.48
CA LYS A 94 14.73 15.39 4.03
C LYS A 94 14.41 16.11 5.34
N LYS A 95 13.23 16.74 5.42
CA LYS A 95 12.78 17.46 6.62
C LYS A 95 12.16 16.51 7.65
N ALA A 96 11.42 15.50 7.19
CA ALA A 96 10.73 14.52 8.03
C ALA A 96 11.69 13.59 8.77
N ALA A 97 12.85 13.25 8.20
CA ALA A 97 13.76 12.22 8.71
C ALA A 97 14.10 12.36 10.20
N LYS A 98 14.33 13.58 10.71
CA LYS A 98 14.65 13.83 12.13
C LYS A 98 13.48 13.59 13.11
N PHE A 99 12.27 13.44 12.59
CA PHE A 99 11.06 13.16 13.37
C PHE A 99 10.64 11.68 13.30
N ILE A 100 11.34 10.87 12.51
CA ILE A 100 11.12 9.43 12.38
C ILE A 100 12.12 8.71 13.27
N THR A 101 11.61 7.88 14.16
CA THR A 101 12.40 7.11 15.14
C THR A 101 11.96 5.65 15.09
N GLY A 102 12.73 4.74 15.69
CA GLY A 102 12.33 3.33 15.81
C GLY A 102 10.99 3.15 16.55
N ASP A 103 10.69 4.07 17.48
CA ASP A 103 9.51 4.03 18.34
C ASP A 103 8.27 4.70 17.70
N GLY A 104 8.43 5.42 16.59
CA GLY A 104 7.32 6.08 15.92
C GLY A 104 7.68 7.34 15.14
N ILE A 105 6.64 8.07 14.74
CA ILE A 105 6.73 9.30 13.95
C ILE A 105 6.14 10.47 14.75
N ARG A 106 6.93 11.52 14.96
CA ARG A 106 6.51 12.73 15.70
C ARG A 106 5.86 13.75 14.77
N PHE A 107 4.63 13.48 14.34
CA PHE A 107 3.91 14.32 13.37
C PHE A 107 3.64 15.75 13.85
N GLU A 108 3.29 15.93 15.13
CA GLU A 108 3.02 17.26 15.68
C GLU A 108 4.27 18.15 15.64
N ASP A 109 5.40 17.62 16.12
CA ASP A 109 6.69 18.30 16.04
C ASP A 109 7.09 18.60 14.60
N MET A 110 6.83 17.67 13.67
CA MET A 110 7.12 17.83 12.25
C MET A 110 6.30 18.96 11.63
N LEU A 111 5.01 19.05 11.95
CA LEU A 111 4.11 20.08 11.41
C LEU A 111 4.36 21.47 12.00
N ASN A 112 4.82 21.53 13.26
CA ASN A 112 5.01 22.79 13.99
C ASN A 112 6.42 23.39 13.82
N ASN A 113 7.45 22.56 13.65
CA ASN A 113 8.85 23.02 13.65
C ASN A 113 9.47 23.16 12.25
N GLU A 114 8.74 22.83 11.19
CA GLU A 114 9.19 22.94 9.81
C GLU A 114 8.24 23.83 9.00
N ASP A 115 8.82 24.59 8.06
CA ASP A 115 8.01 25.32 7.09
C ASP A 115 7.63 24.40 5.92
N TRP A 116 6.34 24.37 5.60
CA TRP A 116 5.77 23.46 4.62
C TRP A 116 4.84 24.25 3.69
N CYS A 117 4.92 23.98 2.39
CA CYS A 117 3.88 24.44 1.48
C CYS A 117 2.54 23.77 1.84
N SER A 118 1.43 24.38 1.42
CA SER A 118 0.08 23.94 1.74
C SER A 118 -0.18 22.48 1.35
N GLY A 119 0.27 22.05 0.17
CA GLY A 119 0.15 20.68 -0.31
C GLY A 119 0.88 19.67 0.58
N HIS A 120 2.14 19.94 0.94
CA HIS A 120 2.90 19.08 1.85
C HIS A 120 2.27 19.02 3.24
N LYS A 121 1.75 20.15 3.77
CA LYS A 121 1.04 20.15 5.08
C LYS A 121 -0.15 19.19 5.06
N ILE A 122 -0.93 19.19 3.99
CA ILE A 122 -2.10 18.31 3.86
C ILE A 122 -1.67 16.85 3.77
N LEU A 123 -0.65 16.54 2.97
CA LEU A 123 -0.10 15.18 2.89
C LEU A 123 0.41 14.68 4.24
N ILE A 124 1.19 15.48 4.97
CA ILE A 124 1.72 15.08 6.28
C ILE A 124 0.58 14.90 7.29
N LYS A 125 -0.46 15.75 7.26
CA LYS A 125 -1.66 15.54 8.08
C LYS A 125 -2.37 14.25 7.71
N LEU A 126 -2.49 13.93 6.41
CA LEU A 126 -3.10 12.68 5.97
C LEU A 126 -2.28 11.48 6.47
N ALA A 127 -0.95 11.54 6.39
CA ALA A 127 -0.08 10.52 6.94
C ALA A 127 -0.29 10.32 8.45
N ASN A 128 -0.43 11.41 9.22
CA ASN A 128 -0.76 11.32 10.64
C ASN A 128 -2.13 10.64 10.86
N GLU A 129 -3.15 11.04 10.11
CA GLU A 129 -4.49 10.43 10.22
C GLU A 129 -4.45 8.93 9.92
N LEU A 130 -3.80 8.52 8.83
CA LEU A 130 -3.69 7.10 8.48
C LEU A 130 -2.84 6.31 9.49
N PHE A 131 -1.87 6.96 10.15
CA PHE A 131 -0.99 6.33 11.14
C PHE A 131 -1.68 6.10 12.49
N ASN A 132 -2.47 7.04 12.99
CA ASN A 132 -3.01 6.96 14.36
C ASN A 132 -4.37 7.67 14.56
N ASN A 133 -5.04 8.08 13.49
CA ASN A 133 -6.30 8.85 13.49
C ASN A 133 -6.22 10.17 14.31
N ASN A 134 -5.04 10.80 14.38
CA ASN A 134 -4.84 12.05 15.12
C ASN A 134 -4.85 13.30 14.23
N ALA A 135 -5.38 13.26 13.02
CA ALA A 135 -5.50 14.43 12.15
C ALA A 135 -6.77 14.41 11.28
N ASN A 136 -7.74 15.25 11.60
CA ASN A 136 -8.92 15.38 10.74
C ASN A 136 -8.57 16.05 9.38
N VAL A 137 -8.42 15.26 8.33
CA VAL A 137 -8.16 15.74 6.96
C VAL A 137 -9.43 15.66 6.11
N SER A 138 -9.92 16.82 5.68
CA SER A 138 -11.09 16.92 4.81
C SER A 138 -10.76 16.59 3.36
N ILE A 139 -11.59 15.75 2.73
CA ILE A 139 -11.55 15.44 1.29
C ILE A 139 -11.64 16.72 0.45
N ASN A 140 -12.54 17.64 0.79
CA ASN A 140 -12.68 18.90 0.07
C ASN A 140 -11.38 19.72 0.11
N ASN A 141 -10.68 19.70 1.25
CA ASN A 141 -9.41 20.39 1.37
C ASN A 141 -8.32 19.74 0.51
N MET A 142 -8.28 18.40 0.46
CA MET A 142 -7.35 17.68 -0.42
C MET A 142 -7.60 18.01 -1.90
N CYS A 143 -8.84 17.96 -2.36
CA CYS A 143 -9.19 18.25 -3.75
C CYS A 143 -8.84 19.69 -4.20
N ASN A 144 -8.88 20.66 -3.27
CA ASN A 144 -8.66 22.07 -3.59
C ASN A 144 -7.19 22.50 -3.51
N VAL A 145 -6.34 21.77 -2.78
CA VAL A 145 -4.99 22.21 -2.45
C VAL A 145 -3.91 21.30 -3.04
N LEU A 146 -4.18 20.00 -3.18
CA LEU A 146 -3.21 19.08 -3.76
C LEU A 146 -3.19 19.24 -5.29
N ASP A 147 -2.00 19.29 -5.87
CA ASP A 147 -1.83 19.08 -7.30
C ASP A 147 -2.09 17.61 -7.68
N ASN A 148 -2.10 17.31 -8.97
CA ASN A 148 -2.42 15.97 -9.47
C ASN A 148 -1.51 14.86 -8.92
N ASP A 149 -0.22 15.14 -8.75
CA ASP A 149 0.74 14.12 -8.30
C ASP A 149 0.59 13.88 -6.80
N ASN A 150 0.48 14.95 -6.01
CA ASN A 150 0.21 14.87 -4.59
C ASN A 150 -1.17 14.26 -4.30
N PHE A 151 -2.17 14.50 -5.16
CA PHE A 151 -3.49 13.86 -5.03
C PHE A 151 -3.41 12.35 -5.29
N LYS A 152 -2.65 11.90 -6.29
CA LYS A 152 -2.39 10.47 -6.51
C LYS A 152 -1.67 9.82 -5.34
N VAL A 153 -0.69 10.50 -4.75
CA VAL A 153 -0.02 10.05 -3.52
C VAL A 153 -1.04 9.89 -2.39
N ALA A 154 -1.93 10.86 -2.21
CA ALA A 154 -2.96 10.79 -1.18
C ALA A 154 -3.89 9.57 -1.36
N LEU A 155 -4.37 9.34 -2.59
CA LEU A 155 -5.21 8.18 -2.92
C LEU A 155 -4.48 6.86 -2.67
N GLN A 156 -3.25 6.73 -3.18
CA GLN A 156 -2.48 5.51 -3.01
C GLN A 156 -2.19 5.20 -1.54
N ALA A 157 -1.92 6.21 -0.72
CA ALA A 157 -1.71 6.04 0.72
C ALA A 157 -2.97 5.52 1.44
N MET A 158 -4.15 6.01 1.05
CA MET A 158 -5.43 5.53 1.59
C MET A 158 -5.71 4.09 1.16
N GLU A 159 -5.34 3.69 -0.05
CA GLU A 159 -5.45 2.30 -0.50
C GLU A 159 -4.52 1.39 0.28
N LEU A 160 -3.24 1.76 0.42
CA LEU A 160 -2.24 0.98 1.17
C LEU A 160 -2.71 0.73 2.61
N LYS A 161 -3.37 1.71 3.24
CA LYS A 161 -3.94 1.58 4.60
C LYS A 161 -4.91 0.40 4.75
N ARG A 162 -5.50 -0.08 3.66
CA ARG A 162 -6.52 -1.14 3.65
C ARG A 162 -5.98 -2.49 3.18
N LEU A 163 -4.77 -2.53 2.65
CA LEU A 163 -4.19 -3.73 2.06
C LEU A 163 -3.18 -4.36 3.03
N ASN A 164 -3.10 -5.68 3.01
CA ASN A 164 -1.98 -6.39 3.61
C ASN A 164 -0.90 -6.50 2.54
N ILE A 165 0.22 -5.81 2.76
CA ILE A 165 1.31 -5.65 1.78
C ILE A 165 2.53 -6.41 2.27
N TYR A 166 3.14 -7.17 1.37
CA TYR A 166 4.41 -7.83 1.60
C TYR A 166 5.52 -7.04 0.92
N LEU A 167 6.76 -7.20 1.39
CA LEU A 167 7.91 -6.49 0.84
C LEU A 167 8.13 -6.74 -0.66
N GLU A 168 7.66 -7.88 -1.18
CA GLU A 168 7.73 -8.25 -2.61
C GLU A 168 6.72 -7.50 -3.49
N ASP A 169 5.66 -6.95 -2.90
CA ASP A 169 4.67 -6.11 -3.60
C ASP A 169 5.17 -4.68 -3.82
N LEU A 170 6.11 -4.23 -2.97
CA LEU A 170 6.68 -2.89 -2.98
C LEU A 170 7.69 -2.70 -4.10
#